data_AF-A0A1B8CUC2-F1
#
_entry.id   AF-A0A1B8CUC2-F1
#
_cell.length_a   1.000
_cell.length_b   1.000
_cell.length_c   1.000
_cell.angle_alpha   90.00
_cell.angle_beta   90.00
_cell.angle_gamma   90.00
#
_symmetry.space_group_name_H-M   'P 1'
#
loop_
_entity.id
_entity.type
_entity.pdbx_description
1 polymer ?
#
loop_
_entity_poly.entity_id
_entity_poly.type
_entity_poly.pdbx_seq_one_letter_code
_entity_poly.pdbx_strand_id
1 'polypeptide(L)'
;MKEIPEHQDSPDETTVQPTPPDNMVEDTSIEDAQPSHEDSQSSLPPRIAARFYRPSSSRRKSSAASSRRNSISSMHSHHSHASNLSLHGGPQSNHIAQHLRRASIIEDRRALLADGAAHAEKVRLRERALAAQPAREKNLAEIVASCAEEVKRAKGIAESMKEKREAEGKKTSSMARDSSPRANKCLSPMPEAVEPISEDTAASRIQNSWRTHIRWKALKEFTELGLTIEKARDTSFEDVVTLLAQEKVLLSTAQILRICGLKEGESGSVNEMTAVRTFLSAFLILGHPTQVLSSKGGNGEQEQVGAAPSAPMCRDDLANPQLQELVAKAGDLLISFENVISRLTAFNNYTPPPRQLAPLSESYATFYNAFIAWKARDSNTLVDMMVLQFVELDAIWETVKDSTEEAVTASYRDGIRANQLKLMVRIKKLAGPVHGKRLISNAIKEARKARATKPTGDSRPRASVISSTPTPDLQELAKSEQTVEKHLQTMTPLTSAYADRTCR
;
A
#
# COMPACT_ATOMS: atom_id res chain seq x y z
N MET A 1 19.64 -58.08 -10.06
CA MET A 1 20.10 -58.96 -11.16
C MET A 1 19.60 -58.37 -12.47
N LYS A 2 20.46 -58.36 -13.50
CA LYS A 2 20.50 -57.54 -14.74
C LYS A 2 21.21 -56.20 -14.52
N GLU A 3 22.54 -56.22 -14.41
CA GLU A 3 23.58 -56.30 -15.46
C GLU A 3 23.82 -54.96 -16.18
N ILE A 4 25.02 -54.44 -15.89
CA ILE A 4 25.78 -53.35 -16.50
C ILE A 4 26.58 -53.96 -17.67
N PRO A 5 26.97 -53.16 -18.68
CA PRO A 5 28.40 -53.14 -19.01
C PRO A 5 28.99 -51.73 -19.09
N GLU A 6 30.13 -51.57 -18.41
CA GLU A 6 31.16 -50.54 -18.59
C GLU A 6 31.98 -50.81 -19.87
N HIS A 7 32.43 -49.74 -20.55
CA HIS A 7 33.84 -49.34 -20.80
C HIS A 7 33.86 -48.20 -21.83
N GLN A 8 34.27 -46.98 -21.44
CA GLN A 8 35.63 -46.41 -21.57
C GLN A 8 36.11 -46.28 -23.03
N ASP A 9 36.20 -45.05 -23.56
CA ASP A 9 37.50 -44.35 -23.69
C ASP A 9 37.34 -42.84 -24.01
N SER A 10 38.25 -42.03 -23.47
CA SER A 10 38.58 -40.63 -23.85
C SER A 10 39.71 -40.67 -24.92
N PRO A 11 40.26 -39.58 -25.51
CA PRO A 11 40.34 -38.15 -25.12
C PRO A 11 39.88 -37.22 -26.30
N ASP A 12 39.93 -35.89 -26.34
CA ASP A 12 40.89 -34.91 -25.82
C ASP A 12 40.30 -33.49 -25.84
N GLU A 13 40.74 -32.71 -24.86
CA GLU A 13 41.06 -31.27 -24.84
C GLU A 13 40.55 -30.33 -25.95
N THR A 14 39.70 -29.34 -25.62
CA THR A 14 40.00 -27.90 -25.87
C THR A 14 39.12 -26.96 -25.03
N THR A 15 39.79 -26.19 -24.19
CA THR A 15 39.31 -25.07 -23.36
C THR A 15 39.02 -23.83 -24.19
N VAL A 16 37.84 -23.19 -24.06
CA VAL A 16 37.67 -21.76 -24.42
C VAL A 16 36.70 -21.05 -23.46
N GLN A 17 37.26 -20.14 -22.66
CA GLN A 17 36.62 -19.05 -21.92
C GLN A 17 36.11 -17.94 -22.86
N PRO A 18 35.08 -17.16 -22.50
CA PRO A 18 34.87 -15.83 -23.06
C PRO A 18 35.16 -14.73 -22.01
N THR A 19 36.21 -13.96 -22.27
CA THR A 19 36.47 -12.62 -21.71
C THR A 19 36.35 -11.57 -22.82
N PRO A 20 36.14 -10.28 -22.47
CA PRO A 20 35.50 -9.29 -23.33
C PRO A 20 36.50 -8.55 -24.22
N PRO A 21 36.06 -7.87 -25.30
CA PRO A 21 36.94 -7.00 -26.06
C PRO A 21 36.90 -5.57 -25.51
N ASP A 22 38.07 -5.09 -25.13
CA ASP A 22 38.44 -3.69 -24.96
C ASP A 22 39.59 -3.46 -25.97
N ASN A 23 39.41 -2.61 -27.00
CA ASN A 23 40.44 -1.63 -27.46
C ASN A 23 40.17 -0.91 -28.80
N MET A 24 40.63 0.36 -28.80
CA MET A 24 41.03 1.27 -29.90
C MET A 24 39.89 2.03 -30.59
N VAL A 25 39.67 3.34 -30.35
CA VAL A 25 40.51 4.55 -30.50
C VAL A 25 40.84 4.89 -31.96
N GLU A 26 40.07 5.83 -32.51
CA GLU A 26 40.38 6.73 -33.63
C GLU A 26 39.56 8.01 -33.35
N ASP A 27 40.12 8.98 -32.64
CA ASP A 27 40.78 10.18 -33.13
C ASP A 27 39.98 10.96 -34.20
N THR A 28 39.24 11.97 -33.75
CA THR A 28 38.94 13.14 -34.58
C THR A 28 38.85 14.36 -33.67
N SER A 29 40.02 14.93 -33.43
CA SER A 29 40.23 16.23 -32.80
C SER A 29 39.70 17.34 -33.74
N ILE A 30 38.77 18.17 -33.27
CA ILE A 30 38.49 19.50 -33.84
C ILE A 30 38.66 20.52 -32.73
N GLU A 31 39.62 21.41 -32.98
CA GLU A 31 40.16 22.45 -32.12
C GLU A 31 39.15 23.55 -31.76
N ASP A 32 39.32 24.02 -30.52
CA ASP A 32 39.44 25.41 -30.09
C ASP A 32 39.11 26.52 -31.10
N ALA A 33 38.12 27.34 -30.76
CA ALA A 33 38.08 28.75 -31.15
C ALA A 33 37.33 29.57 -30.09
N GLN A 34 38.10 30.25 -29.24
CA GLN A 34 37.65 31.48 -28.58
C GLN A 34 37.26 32.53 -29.64
N PRO A 35 36.39 33.48 -29.28
CA PRO A 35 36.83 34.85 -29.47
C PRO A 35 36.60 35.72 -28.23
N SER A 36 37.68 36.38 -27.82
CA SER A 36 37.72 37.54 -26.96
C SER A 36 37.20 38.79 -27.68
N HIS A 37 36.38 39.55 -26.96
CA HIS A 37 36.18 41.01 -26.98
C HIS A 37 36.23 41.77 -28.31
N GLU A 38 35.09 42.35 -28.71
CA GLU A 38 35.01 43.77 -29.08
C GLU A 38 33.69 44.39 -28.62
N ASP A 39 33.82 45.60 -28.08
CA ASP A 39 32.76 46.50 -27.64
C ASP A 39 31.78 46.83 -28.78
N SER A 40 30.49 46.65 -28.53
CA SER A 40 29.44 47.39 -29.21
C SER A 40 28.27 47.57 -28.27
N GLN A 41 28.30 48.70 -27.58
CA GLN A 41 27.22 49.26 -26.78
C GLN A 41 25.94 49.42 -27.61
N SER A 42 25.08 48.40 -27.67
CA SER A 42 23.67 48.61 -28.00
C SER A 42 22.94 49.05 -26.73
N SER A 43 23.05 50.33 -26.39
CA SER A 43 22.31 50.94 -25.27
C SER A 43 20.81 50.71 -25.45
N LEU A 44 20.19 50.06 -24.45
CA LEU A 44 18.74 49.92 -24.41
C LEU A 44 18.12 51.32 -24.19
N PRO A 45 16.99 51.65 -24.85
CA PRO A 45 16.32 52.93 -24.68
C PRO A 45 16.17 53.31 -23.20
N PRO A 46 16.43 54.58 -22.79
CA PRO A 46 16.53 54.98 -21.38
C PRO A 46 15.35 54.57 -20.49
N ARG A 47 14.16 54.37 -21.07
CA ARG A 47 12.96 53.89 -20.34
C ARG A 47 13.04 52.43 -19.87
N ILE A 48 13.84 51.58 -20.51
CA ILE A 48 13.93 50.15 -20.22
C ILE A 48 14.98 49.89 -19.13
N ALA A 49 16.13 50.57 -19.17
CA ALA A 49 17.18 50.46 -18.15
C ALA A 49 16.72 50.89 -16.73
N ALA A 50 15.83 51.90 -16.66
CA ALA A 50 15.28 52.40 -15.39
C ALA A 50 14.39 51.39 -14.64
N ARG A 51 13.95 50.30 -15.29
CA ARG A 51 13.13 49.26 -14.65
C ARG A 51 13.95 48.20 -13.93
N PHE A 52 15.20 47.98 -14.34
CA PHE A 52 16.05 46.91 -13.81
C PHE A 52 17.07 47.41 -12.77
N TYR A 53 17.38 48.70 -12.75
CA TYR A 53 18.15 49.35 -11.69
C TYR A 53 17.24 50.05 -10.69
N ARG A 54 16.70 49.31 -9.72
CA ARG A 54 16.11 49.89 -8.51
C ARG A 54 17.08 49.71 -7.34
N PRO A 55 17.71 50.78 -6.82
CA PRO A 55 18.57 50.68 -5.63
C PRO A 55 17.76 50.23 -4.41
N SER A 56 18.22 49.15 -3.77
CA SER A 56 17.78 48.73 -2.43
C SER A 56 18.23 49.79 -1.41
N SER A 57 17.31 50.59 -0.89
CA SER A 57 17.58 51.47 0.24
C SER A 57 16.87 50.96 1.50
N SER A 58 17.67 50.39 2.38
CA SER A 58 17.32 50.15 3.77
C SER A 58 17.27 51.49 4.53
N ARG A 59 16.09 51.99 4.90
CA ARG A 59 15.97 52.85 6.10
C ARG A 59 14.56 52.90 6.69
N ARG A 60 14.51 52.51 7.96
CA ARG A 60 13.43 52.60 8.96
C ARG A 60 12.63 53.91 8.93
N LYS A 61 11.29 53.84 9.07
CA LYS A 61 10.55 54.21 10.30
C LYS A 61 9.02 54.11 10.14
N SER A 62 8.43 53.78 11.28
CA SER A 62 7.03 53.52 11.63
C SER A 62 6.07 54.67 11.32
N SER A 63 4.83 54.35 10.94
CA SER A 63 3.58 54.72 11.65
C SER A 63 2.31 54.50 10.83
N ALA A 64 1.24 54.17 11.55
CA ALA A 64 -0.19 54.36 11.25
C ALA A 64 -0.91 53.32 10.36
N ALA A 65 -1.61 52.41 11.05
CA ALA A 65 -2.79 51.73 10.55
C ALA A 65 -3.92 52.75 10.32
N SER A 66 -4.46 52.78 9.10
CA SER A 66 -5.75 53.40 8.82
C SER A 66 -6.44 52.65 7.68
N SER A 67 -7.43 51.83 8.08
CA SER A 67 -8.78 51.76 7.55
C SER A 67 -9.00 52.25 6.10
N ARG A 68 -9.44 51.35 5.22
CA ARG A 68 -10.82 51.33 4.65
C ARG A 68 -10.89 50.51 3.35
N ARG A 69 -11.80 49.53 3.36
CA ARG A 69 -12.76 49.13 2.31
C ARG A 69 -12.29 49.18 0.85
N ASN A 70 -12.08 47.99 0.29
CA ASN A 70 -12.21 47.74 -1.15
C ASN A 70 -13.68 47.95 -1.57
N SER A 71 -13.93 48.95 -2.42
CA SER A 71 -15.11 49.02 -3.27
C SER A 71 -14.65 48.81 -4.72
N ILE A 72 -15.05 47.69 -5.30
CA ILE A 72 -14.94 47.40 -6.73
C ILE A 72 -16.09 48.11 -7.46
N SER A 73 -15.80 49.08 -8.33
CA SER A 73 -16.67 49.54 -9.45
C SER A 73 -16.03 50.74 -10.16
N SER A 74 -15.47 50.53 -11.35
CA SER A 74 -15.36 51.56 -12.40
C SER A 74 -14.72 50.95 -13.65
N MET A 75 -15.54 50.57 -14.63
CA MET A 75 -15.13 50.48 -16.04
C MET A 75 -16.31 50.93 -16.89
N HIS A 76 -16.37 52.24 -17.16
CA HIS A 76 -17.08 52.84 -18.28
C HIS A 76 -16.32 54.10 -18.65
N SER A 77 -15.60 54.07 -19.77
CA SER A 77 -15.58 55.17 -20.74
C SER A 77 -14.59 54.92 -21.87
N HIS A 78 -14.95 55.47 -23.03
CA HIS A 78 -14.18 55.72 -24.25
C HIS A 78 -14.19 54.60 -25.31
N HIS A 79 -15.08 54.72 -26.30
CA HIS A 79 -14.76 55.55 -27.48
C HIS A 79 -15.98 55.70 -28.40
N SER A 80 -16.20 56.93 -28.84
CA SER A 80 -17.05 57.29 -29.97
C SER A 80 -16.26 58.27 -30.85
N HIS A 81 -16.10 57.93 -32.12
CA HIS A 81 -15.99 58.88 -33.21
C HIS A 81 -16.70 58.27 -34.43
N ALA A 82 -17.55 59.11 -35.04
CA ALA A 82 -18.33 58.91 -36.26
C ALA A 82 -17.40 58.66 -37.48
N SER A 83 -17.79 58.24 -38.67
CA SER A 83 -19.05 58.21 -39.44
C SER A 83 -18.75 57.46 -40.74
N ASN A 84 -19.68 56.68 -41.28
CA ASN A 84 -19.95 56.68 -42.74
C ASN A 84 -21.26 55.95 -43.06
N LEU A 85 -22.03 56.59 -43.94
CA LEU A 85 -23.32 56.17 -44.48
C LEU A 85 -23.23 54.84 -45.23
N SER A 86 -24.24 53.97 -45.04
CA SER A 86 -24.86 53.26 -46.16
C SER A 86 -26.23 52.69 -45.74
N LEU A 87 -27.27 53.22 -46.38
CA LEU A 87 -28.58 52.59 -46.55
C LEU A 87 -28.39 51.32 -47.39
N HIS A 88 -28.38 50.14 -46.78
CA HIS A 88 -28.82 48.84 -47.37
C HIS A 88 -28.76 47.78 -46.26
N GLY A 89 -29.71 46.83 -46.24
CA GLY A 89 -29.94 45.92 -45.12
C GLY A 89 -28.77 45.00 -44.72
N GLY A 90 -28.58 44.84 -43.40
CA GLY A 90 -27.77 43.81 -42.72
C GLY A 90 -26.51 44.35 -42.01
N PRO A 91 -26.28 44.05 -40.70
CA PRO A 91 -25.21 43.10 -40.35
C PRO A 91 -25.29 42.45 -38.93
N GLN A 92 -26.35 41.73 -38.55
CA GLN A 92 -26.27 40.89 -37.33
C GLN A 92 -25.31 39.69 -37.51
N SER A 93 -25.24 39.14 -38.73
CA SER A 93 -24.37 38.01 -39.10
C SER A 93 -22.88 38.30 -38.92
N ASN A 94 -22.41 39.50 -39.27
CA ASN A 94 -20.99 39.87 -39.17
C ASN A 94 -20.51 40.04 -37.72
N HIS A 95 -21.37 40.57 -36.84
CA HIS A 95 -21.06 40.70 -35.42
C HIS A 95 -20.96 39.34 -34.73
N ILE A 96 -21.87 38.41 -35.07
CA ILE A 96 -21.85 37.03 -34.57
C ILE A 96 -20.58 36.31 -35.08
N ALA A 97 -20.28 36.40 -36.38
CA ALA A 97 -19.07 35.81 -36.95
C ALA A 97 -17.77 36.40 -36.34
N GLN A 98 -17.76 37.69 -36.03
CA GLN A 98 -16.63 38.34 -35.36
C GLN A 98 -16.50 37.88 -33.89
N HIS A 99 -17.60 37.72 -33.17
CA HIS A 99 -17.60 37.19 -31.80
C HIS A 99 -17.09 35.75 -31.75
N LEU A 100 -17.52 34.89 -32.68
CA LEU A 100 -17.06 33.50 -32.78
C LEU A 100 -15.56 33.41 -33.09
N ARG A 101 -15.05 34.23 -34.02
CA ARG A 101 -13.60 34.31 -34.28
C ARG A 101 -12.82 34.76 -33.04
N ARG A 102 -13.33 35.76 -32.31
CA ARG A 102 -12.70 36.23 -31.07
C ARG A 102 -12.73 35.16 -29.98
N ALA A 103 -13.81 34.39 -29.87
CA ALA A 103 -13.94 33.31 -28.90
C ALA A 103 -12.94 32.18 -29.22
N SER A 104 -12.86 31.74 -30.48
CA SER A 104 -11.89 30.74 -30.95
C SER A 104 -10.44 31.15 -30.65
N ILE A 105 -10.04 32.41 -30.93
CA ILE A 105 -8.69 32.89 -30.62
C ILE A 105 -8.38 32.86 -29.11
N ILE A 106 -9.38 33.15 -28.27
CA ILE A 106 -9.21 33.11 -26.81
C ILE A 106 -9.10 31.66 -26.35
N GLU A 107 -9.87 30.75 -26.92
CA GLU A 107 -9.85 29.32 -26.62
C GLU A 107 -8.52 28.67 -27.05
N ASP A 108 -8.02 28.97 -28.24
CA ASP A 108 -6.70 28.52 -28.71
C ASP A 108 -5.57 28.99 -27.78
N ARG A 109 -5.63 30.26 -27.34
CA ARG A 109 -4.66 30.79 -26.37
C ARG A 109 -4.77 30.11 -25.00
N ARG A 110 -5.98 29.76 -24.56
CA ARG A 110 -6.18 29.00 -23.32
C ARG A 110 -5.59 27.60 -23.43
N ALA A 111 -5.78 26.93 -24.56
CA ALA A 111 -5.19 25.61 -24.83
C ALA A 111 -3.65 25.67 -24.81
N LEU A 112 -3.04 26.63 -25.49
CA LEU A 112 -1.58 26.80 -25.49
C LEU A 112 -1.01 27.11 -24.09
N LEU A 113 -1.73 27.87 -23.27
CA LEU A 113 -1.33 28.13 -21.88
C LEU A 113 -1.49 26.88 -21.00
N ALA A 114 -2.51 26.06 -21.24
CA ALA A 114 -2.70 24.79 -20.53
C ALA A 114 -1.59 23.78 -20.90
N ASP A 115 -1.21 23.69 -22.18
CA ASP A 115 -0.10 22.86 -22.63
C ASP A 115 1.25 23.33 -22.05
N GLY A 116 1.47 24.65 -22.01
CA GLY A 116 2.63 25.24 -21.35
C GLY A 116 2.69 24.91 -19.85
N ALA A 117 1.54 24.94 -19.16
CA ALA A 117 1.45 24.56 -17.75
C ALA A 117 1.71 23.07 -17.53
N ALA A 118 1.17 22.19 -18.39
CA ALA A 118 1.42 20.75 -18.34
C ALA A 118 2.90 20.41 -18.60
N HIS A 119 3.53 21.11 -19.54
CA HIS A 119 4.96 20.95 -19.81
C HIS A 119 5.82 21.42 -18.62
N ALA A 120 5.48 22.56 -18.01
CA ALA A 120 6.20 23.07 -16.83
C ALA A 120 6.13 22.10 -15.64
N GLU A 121 4.97 21.49 -15.37
CA GLU A 121 4.83 20.47 -14.33
C GLU A 121 5.60 19.19 -14.68
N LYS A 122 5.59 18.75 -15.94
CA LYS A 122 6.41 17.61 -16.39
C LYS A 122 7.91 17.87 -16.21
N VAL A 123 8.38 19.09 -16.47
CA VAL A 123 9.78 19.49 -16.22
C VAL A 123 10.09 19.49 -14.72
N ARG A 124 9.22 20.09 -13.88
CA ARG A 124 9.38 20.07 -12.42
C ARG A 124 9.43 18.65 -11.85
N LEU A 125 8.61 17.75 -12.36
CA LEU A 125 8.63 16.34 -11.95
C LEU A 125 9.93 15.64 -12.36
N ARG A 126 10.47 15.93 -13.55
CA ARG A 126 11.76 15.40 -13.99
C ARG A 126 12.92 15.95 -13.16
N GLU A 127 12.96 17.26 -12.91
CA GLU A 127 13.98 17.88 -12.06
C GLU A 127 13.91 17.35 -10.62
N ARG A 128 12.71 17.17 -10.06
CA ARG A 128 12.53 16.55 -8.75
C ARG A 128 12.96 15.09 -8.70
N ALA A 129 12.72 14.33 -9.78
CA ALA A 129 13.18 12.96 -9.89
C ALA A 129 14.71 12.87 -9.96
N LEU A 130 15.37 13.75 -10.72
CA LEU A 130 16.84 13.83 -10.80
C LEU A 130 17.45 14.31 -9.47
N ALA A 131 16.83 15.28 -8.79
CA ALA A 131 17.28 15.72 -7.46
C ALA A 131 17.15 14.64 -6.38
N ALA A 132 16.27 13.65 -6.55
CA ALA A 132 16.08 12.54 -5.62
C ALA A 132 17.04 11.36 -5.85
N GLN A 133 17.72 11.26 -7.00
CA GLN A 133 18.72 10.21 -7.28
C GLN A 133 19.93 10.23 -6.33
N PRO A 134 20.62 11.37 -6.08
CA PRO A 134 21.79 11.38 -5.21
C PRO A 134 21.44 11.03 -3.75
N ALA A 135 20.21 11.31 -3.30
CA ALA A 135 19.75 10.90 -1.98
C ALA A 135 19.56 9.37 -1.88
N ARG A 136 19.06 8.72 -2.93
CA ARG A 136 18.94 7.25 -3.00
C ARG A 136 20.31 6.58 -3.04
N GLU A 137 21.24 7.12 -3.82
CA GLU A 137 22.62 6.61 -3.90
C GLU A 137 23.36 6.72 -2.56
N LYS A 138 23.19 7.84 -1.83
CA LYS A 138 23.74 7.99 -0.47
C LYS A 138 23.18 6.97 0.52
N ASN A 139 21.86 6.77 0.52
CA ASN A 139 21.23 5.75 1.40
C ASN A 139 21.69 4.33 1.04
N LEU A 140 21.85 4.02 -0.24
CA LEU A 140 22.39 2.73 -0.68
C LEU A 140 23.85 2.56 -0.23
N ALA A 141 24.68 3.58 -0.33
CA ALA A 141 26.06 3.55 0.15
C ALA A 141 26.16 3.35 1.67
N GLU A 142 25.29 4.01 2.44
CA GLU A 142 25.21 3.84 3.90
C GLU A 142 24.77 2.42 4.29
N ILE A 143 23.78 1.86 3.59
CA ILE A 143 23.35 0.47 3.77
C ILE A 143 24.50 -0.51 3.48
N VAL A 144 25.24 -0.30 2.39
CA VAL A 144 26.39 -1.14 2.01
C VAL A 144 27.50 -1.03 3.05
N ALA A 145 27.81 0.17 3.53
CA ALA A 145 28.81 0.38 4.58
C ALA A 145 28.42 -0.28 5.90
N SER A 146 27.16 -0.17 6.32
CA SER A 146 26.63 -0.83 7.52
C SER A 146 26.70 -2.36 7.39
N CYS A 147 26.35 -2.90 6.22
CA CYS A 147 26.46 -4.33 5.94
C CYS A 147 27.92 -4.81 6.01
N ALA A 148 28.87 -4.04 5.48
CA ALA A 148 30.29 -4.36 5.57
C ALA A 148 30.80 -4.40 7.03
N GLU A 149 30.38 -3.46 7.87
CA GLU A 149 30.73 -3.43 9.30
C GLU A 149 30.08 -4.57 10.10
N GLU A 150 28.85 -4.95 9.78
CA GLU A 150 28.19 -6.12 10.39
C GLU A 150 28.86 -7.43 10.00
N VAL A 151 29.24 -7.59 8.72
CA VAL A 151 30.00 -8.77 8.26
C VAL A 151 31.36 -8.84 8.95
N LYS A 152 32.04 -7.71 9.14
CA LYS A 152 33.32 -7.65 9.87
C LYS A 152 33.15 -8.04 11.34
N ARG A 153 32.09 -7.57 12.01
CA ARG A 153 31.75 -7.98 13.38
C ARG A 153 31.42 -9.48 13.48
N ALA A 154 30.64 -10.01 12.55
CA ALA A 154 30.29 -11.44 12.52
C ALA A 154 31.53 -12.32 12.31
N LYS A 155 32.44 -11.93 11.43
CA LYS A 155 33.74 -12.61 11.24
C LYS A 155 34.60 -12.58 12.50
N GLY A 156 34.70 -11.44 13.18
CA GLY A 156 35.44 -11.33 14.44
C GLY A 156 34.87 -12.23 15.56
N ILE A 157 33.54 -12.35 15.65
CA ILE A 157 32.90 -13.27 16.59
C ILE A 157 33.19 -14.73 16.21
N ALA A 158 33.13 -15.08 14.92
CA ALA A 158 33.43 -16.43 14.45
C ALA A 158 34.88 -16.85 14.73
N GLU A 159 35.85 -15.95 14.51
CA GLU A 159 37.27 -16.17 14.83
C GLU A 159 37.49 -16.31 16.34
N SER A 160 36.89 -15.45 17.16
CA SER A 160 36.99 -15.54 18.63
C SER A 160 36.36 -16.84 19.18
N MET A 161 35.23 -17.29 18.63
CA MET A 161 34.64 -18.57 19.03
C MET A 161 35.48 -19.77 18.58
N LYS A 162 36.13 -19.69 17.41
CA LYS A 162 37.05 -20.72 16.93
C LYS A 162 38.27 -20.83 17.86
N GLU A 163 38.87 -19.70 18.23
CA GLU A 163 40.00 -19.65 19.15
C GLU A 163 39.62 -20.18 20.55
N LYS A 164 38.44 -19.81 21.06
CA LYS A 164 37.93 -20.33 22.34
C LYS A 164 37.73 -21.86 22.32
N ARG A 165 37.20 -22.41 21.23
CA ARG A 165 37.04 -23.87 21.06
C ARG A 165 38.39 -24.59 20.99
N GLU A 166 39.38 -24.00 20.33
CA GLU A 166 40.74 -24.57 20.24
C GLU A 166 41.48 -24.52 21.60
N ALA A 167 41.23 -23.49 22.42
CA ALA A 167 41.78 -23.39 23.77
C ALA A 167 41.13 -24.36 24.77
N GLU A 168 39.82 -24.58 24.67
CA GLU A 168 39.08 -25.54 25.51
C GLU A 168 39.39 -27.00 25.11
N GLY A 169 39.61 -27.29 23.82
CA GLY A 169 40.06 -28.60 23.34
C GLY A 169 41.44 -29.01 23.87
N LYS A 170 42.35 -28.05 24.05
CA LYS A 170 43.68 -28.31 24.64
C LYS A 170 43.65 -28.57 26.15
N LYS A 171 42.74 -27.93 26.89
CA LYS A 171 42.58 -28.13 28.35
C LYS A 171 41.91 -29.46 28.70
N THR A 172 40.99 -29.93 27.86
CA THR A 172 40.31 -31.23 28.04
C THR A 172 41.23 -32.41 27.70
N SER A 173 42.19 -32.23 26.78
CA SER A 173 43.22 -33.23 26.48
C SER A 173 44.27 -33.37 27.59
N SER A 174 44.57 -32.32 28.36
CA SER A 174 45.59 -32.36 29.42
C SER A 174 45.08 -32.90 30.76
N MET A 175 43.76 -32.99 30.98
CA MET A 175 43.16 -33.53 32.21
C MET A 175 42.81 -35.03 32.15
N ALA A 176 43.00 -35.68 31.00
CA ALA A 176 42.74 -37.12 30.82
C ALA A 176 43.92 -38.03 31.22
N ARG A 177 45.01 -37.48 31.77
CA ARG A 177 46.19 -38.22 32.23
C ARG A 177 46.67 -37.73 33.60
N ASP A 178 45.82 -37.85 34.62
CA ASP A 178 46.29 -38.12 35.99
C ASP A 178 45.06 -38.44 36.86
N SER A 179 44.73 -39.73 36.92
CA SER A 179 43.80 -40.28 37.90
C SER A 179 44.57 -41.21 38.82
N SER A 180 44.87 -40.74 40.03
CA SER A 180 45.32 -41.58 41.14
C SER A 180 44.39 -41.32 42.33
N PRO A 181 43.66 -42.32 42.83
CA PRO A 181 42.79 -42.14 43.98
C PRO A 181 43.54 -42.49 45.27
N ARG A 182 43.70 -41.53 46.17
CA ARG A 182 44.04 -41.82 47.58
C ARG A 182 42.76 -41.86 48.41
N ALA A 183 42.53 -43.04 48.97
CA ALA A 183 41.45 -43.38 49.87
C ALA A 183 41.50 -42.58 51.18
N ASN A 184 40.35 -42.04 51.59
CA ASN A 184 40.06 -41.72 52.98
C ASN A 184 38.70 -42.32 53.35
N LYS A 185 38.74 -43.25 54.30
CA LYS A 185 37.59 -43.93 54.88
C LYS A 185 36.90 -42.97 55.86
N CYS A 186 35.65 -42.59 55.57
CA CYS A 186 34.71 -42.13 56.59
C CYS A 186 33.54 -43.10 56.60
N LEU A 187 33.47 -43.90 57.66
CA LEU A 187 32.37 -44.82 57.94
C LEU A 187 31.17 -44.01 58.42
N SER A 188 30.17 -43.87 57.56
CA SER A 188 28.78 -43.62 57.96
C SER A 188 27.89 -44.50 57.08
N PRO A 189 26.84 -45.16 57.61
CA PRO A 189 25.99 -46.05 56.84
C PRO A 189 25.23 -45.26 55.77
N MET A 190 25.72 -45.30 54.54
CA MET A 190 25.06 -44.76 53.36
C MET A 190 23.93 -45.72 52.96
N PRO A 191 22.70 -45.23 52.72
CA PRO A 191 21.68 -46.07 52.11
C PRO A 191 22.13 -46.46 50.70
N GLU A 192 21.91 -47.73 50.39
CA GLU A 192 22.02 -48.44 49.11
C GLU A 192 22.28 -47.58 47.86
N ALA A 193 23.34 -47.95 47.13
CA ALA A 193 23.80 -47.31 45.91
C ALA A 193 22.64 -47.01 44.94
N VAL A 194 22.31 -45.73 44.79
CA VAL A 194 21.46 -45.23 43.73
C VAL A 194 22.11 -45.61 42.41
N GLU A 195 21.47 -46.49 41.63
CA GLU A 195 21.96 -46.84 40.30
C GLU A 195 22.21 -45.55 39.49
N PRO A 196 23.36 -45.43 38.79
CA PRO A 196 23.64 -44.27 37.97
C PRO A 196 22.55 -44.13 36.91
N ILE A 197 21.84 -43.01 36.94
CA ILE A 197 20.77 -42.70 35.99
C ILE A 197 21.33 -42.85 34.56
N SER A 198 20.68 -43.69 33.75
CA SER A 198 21.02 -43.86 32.33
C SER A 198 21.08 -42.52 31.60
N GLU A 199 22.07 -42.36 30.72
CA GLU A 199 22.31 -41.13 29.95
C GLU A 199 21.04 -40.67 29.20
N ASP A 200 20.29 -41.59 28.60
CA ASP A 200 19.03 -41.30 27.90
C ASP A 200 17.96 -40.73 28.84
N THR A 201 17.94 -41.21 30.08
CA THR A 201 17.01 -40.71 31.12
C THR A 201 17.43 -39.32 31.59
N ALA A 202 18.73 -39.08 31.75
CA ALA A 202 19.26 -37.76 32.08
C ALA A 202 18.98 -36.74 30.97
N ALA A 203 19.26 -37.10 29.72
CA ALA A 203 18.98 -36.27 28.54
C ALA A 203 17.47 -35.95 28.43
N SER A 204 16.60 -36.95 28.62
CA SER A 204 15.15 -36.76 28.61
C SER A 204 14.67 -35.78 29.69
N ARG A 205 15.22 -35.86 30.91
CA ARG A 205 14.89 -34.93 32.01
C ARG A 205 15.34 -33.51 31.71
N ILE A 206 16.57 -33.34 31.20
CA ILE A 206 17.12 -32.02 30.82
C ILE A 206 16.27 -31.41 29.70
N GLN A 207 15.99 -32.17 28.64
CA GLN A 207 15.17 -31.70 27.52
C GLN A 207 13.75 -31.35 27.96
N ASN A 208 13.13 -32.14 28.83
CA ASN A 208 11.80 -31.85 29.35
C ASN A 208 11.81 -30.57 30.19
N SER A 209 12.78 -30.41 31.09
CA SER A 209 12.95 -29.19 31.89
C SER A 209 13.14 -27.95 31.00
N TRP A 210 13.99 -28.06 29.97
CA TRP A 210 14.21 -26.98 28.99
C TRP A 210 12.94 -26.63 28.21
N ARG A 211 12.20 -27.63 27.70
CA ARG A 211 10.91 -27.41 27.00
C ARG A 211 9.89 -26.74 27.92
N THR A 212 9.78 -27.19 29.18
CA THR A 212 8.90 -26.57 30.18
C THR A 212 9.30 -25.13 30.46
N HIS A 213 10.60 -24.85 30.61
CA HIS A 213 11.10 -23.49 30.82
C HIS A 213 10.81 -22.58 29.63
N ILE A 214 10.97 -23.06 28.39
CA ILE A 214 10.62 -22.28 27.19
C ILE A 214 9.13 -21.95 27.14
N ARG A 215 8.25 -22.91 27.44
CA ARG A 215 6.80 -22.69 27.46
C ARG A 215 6.39 -21.70 28.55
N TRP A 216 6.97 -21.84 29.74
CA TRP A 216 6.78 -20.89 30.83
C TRP A 216 7.24 -19.48 30.45
N LYS A 217 8.43 -19.36 29.85
CA LYS A 217 8.98 -18.08 29.40
C LYS A 217 8.08 -17.43 28.35
N ALA A 218 7.59 -18.19 27.37
CA ALA A 218 6.66 -17.71 26.35
C ALA A 218 5.35 -17.17 26.96
N LEU A 219 4.77 -17.92 27.91
CA LEU A 219 3.58 -17.50 28.63
C LEU A 219 3.83 -16.20 29.41
N LYS A 220 4.94 -16.14 30.15
CA LYS A 220 5.33 -14.95 30.90
C LYS A 220 5.52 -13.73 30.01
N GLU A 221 6.27 -13.87 28.91
CA GLU A 221 6.50 -12.79 27.94
C GLU A 221 5.20 -12.28 27.32
N PHE A 222 4.26 -13.19 27.00
CA PHE A 222 2.94 -12.81 26.50
C PHE A 222 2.10 -12.08 27.56
N THR A 223 2.04 -12.59 28.80
CA THR A 223 1.31 -11.95 29.91
C THR A 223 1.89 -10.57 30.25
N GLU A 224 3.21 -10.38 30.13
CA GLU A 224 3.88 -9.08 30.34
C GLU A 224 3.49 -8.01 29.30
N LEU A 225 3.00 -8.39 28.12
CA LEU A 225 2.42 -7.43 27.17
C LEU A 225 1.14 -6.78 27.75
N GLY A 226 0.48 -7.49 28.67
CA GLY A 226 -0.79 -7.11 29.26
C GLY A 226 -1.90 -6.99 28.21
N LEU A 227 -1.82 -7.76 27.11
CA LEU A 227 -2.84 -7.73 26.07
C LEU A 227 -4.08 -8.49 26.55
N THR A 228 -5.06 -7.75 27.06
CA THR A 228 -6.37 -8.28 27.48
C THR A 228 -7.49 -7.56 26.75
N ILE A 229 -8.66 -8.17 26.68
CA ILE A 229 -9.85 -7.56 26.04
C ILE A 229 -10.20 -6.22 26.71
N GLU A 230 -10.13 -6.16 28.04
CA GLU A 230 -10.41 -4.95 28.81
C GLU A 230 -9.41 -3.83 28.50
N LYS A 231 -8.11 -4.14 28.53
CA LYS A 231 -7.09 -3.13 28.24
C LYS A 231 -7.20 -2.61 26.81
N ALA A 232 -7.50 -3.48 25.84
CA ALA A 232 -7.70 -3.08 24.45
C ALA A 232 -8.91 -2.14 24.27
N ARG A 233 -9.92 -2.21 25.15
CA ARG A 233 -11.07 -1.28 25.15
C ARG A 233 -10.75 0.06 25.79
N ASP A 234 -9.93 0.05 26.83
CA ASP A 234 -9.61 1.25 27.62
C ASP A 234 -8.54 2.13 26.96
N THR A 235 -7.68 1.56 26.12
CA THR A 235 -6.67 2.28 25.35
C THR A 235 -7.26 2.91 24.09
N SER A 236 -6.60 3.92 23.51
CA SER A 236 -7.06 4.51 22.25
C SER A 236 -6.81 3.58 21.06
N PHE A 237 -7.64 3.68 20.01
CA PHE A 237 -7.53 2.83 18.82
C PHE A 237 -6.13 2.89 18.18
N GLU A 238 -5.57 4.09 18.02
CA GLU A 238 -4.25 4.29 17.42
C GLU A 238 -3.13 3.66 18.27
N ASP A 239 -3.24 3.74 19.60
CA ASP A 239 -2.27 3.14 20.51
C ASP A 239 -2.34 1.60 20.44
N VAL A 240 -3.54 1.01 20.35
CA VAL A 240 -3.70 -0.45 20.19
C VAL A 240 -3.12 -0.92 18.86
N VAL A 241 -3.42 -0.23 17.76
CA VAL A 241 -2.87 -0.57 16.44
C VAL A 241 -1.34 -0.50 16.47
N THR A 242 -0.79 0.55 17.08
CA THR A 242 0.66 0.72 17.23
C THR A 242 1.27 -0.40 18.07
N LEU A 243 0.65 -0.77 19.19
CA LEU A 243 1.07 -1.86 20.05
C LEU A 243 1.05 -3.21 19.30
N LEU A 244 -0.03 -3.53 18.60
CA LEU A 244 -0.20 -4.79 17.88
C LEU A 244 0.71 -4.91 16.66
N ALA A 245 1.19 -3.79 16.13
CA ALA A 245 2.18 -3.77 15.05
C ALA A 245 3.62 -4.04 15.52
N GLN A 246 3.90 -3.98 16.83
CA GLN A 246 5.24 -4.21 17.36
C GLN A 246 5.68 -5.65 17.14
N GLU A 247 6.92 -5.81 16.67
CA GLU A 247 7.51 -7.14 16.41
C GLU A 247 7.51 -8.02 17.67
N LYS A 248 7.81 -7.45 18.84
CA LYS A 248 7.76 -8.17 20.12
C LYS A 248 6.39 -8.80 20.36
N VAL A 249 5.31 -8.05 20.12
CA VAL A 249 3.93 -8.54 20.30
C VAL A 249 3.63 -9.67 19.32
N LEU A 250 4.03 -9.52 18.05
CA LEU A 250 3.84 -10.54 17.02
C LEU A 250 4.57 -11.84 17.37
N LEU A 251 5.84 -11.77 17.76
CA LEU A 251 6.65 -12.94 18.09
C LEU A 251 6.18 -13.65 19.36
N SER A 252 5.89 -12.90 20.44
CA SER A 252 5.34 -13.48 21.67
C SER A 252 3.96 -14.12 21.43
N THR A 253 3.12 -13.50 20.59
CA THR A 253 1.82 -14.06 20.20
C THR A 253 1.99 -15.33 19.36
N ALA A 254 2.92 -15.35 18.40
CA ALA A 254 3.21 -16.54 17.61
C ALA A 254 3.65 -17.72 18.49
N GLN A 255 4.51 -17.46 19.48
CA GLN A 255 5.02 -18.48 20.38
C GLN A 255 3.91 -19.08 21.27
N ILE A 256 3.01 -18.25 21.80
CA ILE A 256 1.91 -18.75 22.64
C ILE A 256 0.85 -19.48 21.80
N LEU A 257 0.50 -18.98 20.60
CA LEU A 257 -0.43 -19.67 19.70
C LEU A 257 0.08 -21.07 19.31
N ARG A 258 1.40 -21.21 19.09
CA ARG A 258 2.05 -22.49 18.82
C ARG A 258 1.96 -23.47 19.98
N ILE A 259 2.09 -22.98 21.22
CA ILE A 259 1.89 -23.78 22.44
C ILE A 259 0.43 -24.21 22.55
N CYS A 260 -0.50 -23.30 22.24
CA CYS A 260 -1.94 -23.52 22.19
C CYS A 260 -2.42 -24.31 20.95
N GLY A 261 -1.51 -24.86 20.14
CA GLY A 261 -1.86 -25.74 19.02
C GLY A 261 -2.35 -25.05 17.75
N LEU A 262 -2.38 -23.71 17.70
CA LEU A 262 -2.67 -22.93 16.49
C LEU A 262 -1.36 -22.75 15.71
N LYS A 263 -1.12 -23.64 14.74
CA LYS A 263 0.08 -23.67 13.91
C LYS A 263 -0.28 -23.51 12.43
N GLU A 264 -0.39 -22.27 11.97
CA GLU A 264 -0.58 -21.99 10.55
C GLU A 264 0.76 -21.76 9.86
N GLY A 265 1.29 -22.81 9.23
CA GLY A 265 2.58 -22.77 8.54
C GLY A 265 3.79 -23.01 9.44
N GLU A 266 4.98 -22.83 8.85
CA GLU A 266 6.25 -23.07 9.53
C GLU A 266 6.61 -21.91 10.48
N SER A 267 7.44 -22.20 11.48
CA SER A 267 7.90 -21.19 12.45
C SER A 267 8.70 -20.09 11.76
N GLY A 268 8.28 -18.84 11.91
CA GLY A 268 8.86 -17.68 11.25
C GLY A 268 8.37 -17.46 9.81
N SER A 269 7.42 -18.26 9.32
CA SER A 269 6.88 -18.10 7.97
C SER A 269 5.96 -16.88 7.85
N VAL A 270 5.79 -16.39 6.62
CA VAL A 270 4.82 -15.33 6.30
C VAL A 270 3.38 -15.77 6.63
N ASN A 271 3.09 -17.07 6.48
CA ASN A 271 1.79 -17.64 6.83
C ASN A 271 1.54 -17.56 8.33
N GLU A 272 2.52 -17.91 9.17
CA GLU A 272 2.41 -17.80 10.63
C GLU A 272 2.14 -16.34 11.04
N MET A 273 2.90 -15.39 10.46
CA MET A 273 2.70 -13.97 10.76
C MET A 273 1.37 -13.42 10.26
N THR A 274 0.81 -13.99 9.19
CA THR A 274 -0.53 -13.63 8.70
C THR A 274 -1.62 -14.16 9.63
N ALA A 275 -1.45 -15.40 10.11
CA ALA A 275 -2.33 -16.01 11.10
C ALA A 275 -2.34 -15.25 12.42
N VAL A 276 -1.15 -14.85 12.89
CA VAL A 276 -0.96 -14.03 14.10
C VAL A 276 -1.65 -12.67 13.95
N ARG A 277 -1.43 -11.96 12.84
CA ARG A 277 -2.11 -10.66 12.61
C ARG A 277 -3.62 -10.83 12.52
N THR A 278 -4.09 -11.94 11.95
CA THR A 278 -5.52 -12.26 11.90
C THR A 278 -6.06 -12.56 13.30
N PHE A 279 -5.34 -13.34 14.11
CA PHE A 279 -5.71 -13.55 15.51
C PHE A 279 -5.77 -12.22 16.29
N LEU A 280 -4.76 -11.36 16.13
CA LEU A 280 -4.70 -10.06 16.81
C LEU A 280 -5.79 -9.08 16.36
N SER A 281 -6.35 -9.25 15.16
CA SER A 281 -7.49 -8.44 14.73
C SER A 281 -8.74 -8.70 15.57
N ALA A 282 -8.87 -9.87 16.22
CA ALA A 282 -9.95 -10.12 17.17
C ALA A 282 -9.93 -9.13 18.35
N PHE A 283 -8.73 -8.77 18.86
CA PHE A 283 -8.60 -7.75 19.90
C PHE A 283 -9.03 -6.37 19.40
N LEU A 284 -8.68 -6.01 18.17
CA LEU A 284 -9.10 -4.73 17.57
C LEU A 284 -10.62 -4.67 17.38
N ILE A 285 -11.22 -5.75 16.88
CA ILE A 285 -12.67 -5.84 16.66
C ILE A 285 -13.44 -5.72 17.98
N LEU A 286 -12.97 -6.35 19.06
CA LEU A 286 -13.63 -6.28 20.36
C LEU A 286 -13.32 -5.01 21.16
N GLY A 287 -12.13 -4.42 20.95
CA GLY A 287 -11.69 -3.18 21.59
C GLY A 287 -12.37 -1.95 20.99
N HIS A 288 -12.42 -1.90 19.66
CA HIS A 288 -12.83 -0.73 18.88
C HIS A 288 -13.75 -1.11 17.71
N PRO A 289 -14.93 -1.73 17.98
CA PRO A 289 -15.82 -2.24 16.93
C PRO A 289 -16.28 -1.14 15.97
N THR A 290 -16.59 0.06 16.48
CA THR A 290 -17.05 1.18 15.65
C THR A 290 -15.95 1.66 14.71
N GLN A 291 -14.70 1.76 15.18
CA GLN A 291 -13.59 2.24 14.36
C GLN A 291 -13.16 1.20 13.31
N VAL A 292 -13.20 -0.10 13.66
CA VAL A 292 -12.77 -1.19 12.77
C VAL A 292 -13.85 -1.56 11.75
N LEU A 293 -15.12 -1.57 12.17
CA LEU A 293 -16.22 -2.10 11.35
C LEU A 293 -17.06 -1.01 10.68
N SER A 294 -16.87 0.28 11.01
CA SER A 294 -17.57 1.35 10.29
C SER A 294 -16.99 1.48 8.88
N SER A 295 -17.84 1.21 7.90
CA SER A 295 -17.60 1.52 6.50
C SER A 295 -17.66 3.04 6.38
N LYS A 296 -16.56 3.74 6.66
CA LYS A 296 -16.44 5.20 6.49
C LYS A 296 -16.49 5.57 4.99
N GLY A 297 -17.67 5.41 4.40
CA GLY A 297 -18.06 5.83 3.05
C GLY A 297 -19.11 6.94 3.07
N GLY A 298 -19.50 7.44 4.24
CA GLY A 298 -20.36 8.63 4.37
C GLY A 298 -19.53 9.85 4.73
N ASN A 299 -19.05 10.60 3.73
CA ASN A 299 -18.65 11.98 3.93
C ASN A 299 -19.91 12.80 4.23
N GLY A 300 -20.32 12.85 5.50
CA GLY A 300 -21.08 13.98 6.01
C GLY A 300 -20.10 15.10 6.29
N GLU A 301 -20.25 16.20 5.56
CA GLU A 301 -19.52 17.44 5.78
C GLU A 301 -19.70 17.88 7.24
N GLN A 302 -18.68 17.66 8.07
CA GLN A 302 -18.54 18.41 9.31
C GLN A 302 -17.67 19.62 8.99
N GLU A 303 -18.30 20.57 8.29
CA GLU A 303 -17.81 21.94 8.21
C GLU A 303 -17.78 22.46 9.65
N GLN A 304 -16.58 22.48 10.22
CA GLN A 304 -16.32 22.95 11.57
C GLN A 304 -16.41 24.47 11.58
N VAL A 305 -17.62 25.00 11.73
CA VAL A 305 -17.88 26.39 12.09
C VAL A 305 -18.82 26.43 13.29
N GLY A 306 -18.28 26.81 14.44
CA GLY A 306 -19.08 27.36 15.55
C GLY A 306 -19.58 26.36 16.58
N ALA A 307 -19.13 26.58 17.82
CA ALA A 307 -19.53 25.93 19.06
C ALA A 307 -21.05 25.66 19.25
N ALA A 308 -21.42 24.39 19.50
CA ALA A 308 -22.54 23.94 20.36
C ALA A 308 -22.54 22.40 20.50
N PRO A 309 -23.10 21.82 21.59
CA PRO A 309 -22.70 20.51 22.11
C PRO A 309 -23.40 19.30 21.45
N SER A 310 -22.57 18.28 21.18
CA SER A 310 -22.88 16.83 21.17
C SER A 310 -24.31 16.41 20.78
N ALA A 311 -24.54 16.21 19.49
CA ALA A 311 -25.54 15.26 19.00
C ALA A 311 -24.94 13.84 19.00
N PRO A 312 -25.70 12.79 19.39
CA PRO A 312 -25.20 11.42 19.41
C PRO A 312 -24.87 10.91 18.00
N MET A 313 -23.73 10.24 17.87
CA MET A 313 -23.22 9.65 16.63
C MET A 313 -24.23 8.67 15.99
N CYS A 314 -24.24 8.65 14.65
CA CYS A 314 -25.04 7.72 13.84
C CYS A 314 -24.76 6.27 14.24
N ARG A 315 -25.83 5.55 14.65
CA ARG A 315 -25.79 4.24 15.32
C ARG A 315 -26.08 3.07 14.36
N ASP A 316 -26.03 3.29 13.05
CA ASP A 316 -26.65 2.38 12.08
C ASP A 316 -25.70 1.35 11.40
N ASP A 317 -24.37 1.54 11.44
CA ASP A 317 -23.46 0.57 10.81
C ASP A 317 -23.31 -0.72 11.66
N LEU A 318 -23.40 -0.63 12.99
CA LEU A 318 -23.22 -1.77 13.91
C LEU A 318 -24.47 -2.66 14.05
N ALA A 319 -25.59 -2.27 13.44
CA ALA A 319 -26.84 -3.05 13.43
C ALA A 319 -26.86 -4.16 12.36
N ASN A 320 -25.80 -4.28 11.56
CA ASN A 320 -25.68 -5.33 10.55
C ASN A 320 -25.45 -6.71 11.21
N PRO A 321 -26.33 -7.70 10.97
CA PRO A 321 -26.24 -9.01 11.61
C PRO A 321 -24.92 -9.73 11.33
N GLN A 322 -24.30 -9.51 10.15
CA GLN A 322 -23.02 -10.11 9.80
C GLN A 322 -21.84 -9.51 10.59
N LEU A 323 -21.89 -8.21 10.88
CA LEU A 323 -20.87 -7.55 11.70
C LEU A 323 -21.01 -7.98 13.16
N GLN A 324 -22.24 -8.12 13.65
CA GLN A 324 -22.51 -8.66 14.98
C GLN A 324 -22.04 -10.11 15.13
N GLU A 325 -22.25 -10.95 14.11
CA GLU A 325 -21.75 -12.32 14.07
C GLU A 325 -20.21 -12.36 14.09
N LEU A 326 -19.55 -11.46 13.34
CA LEU A 326 -18.09 -11.34 13.37
C LEU A 326 -17.57 -10.95 14.76
N VAL A 327 -18.21 -9.97 15.40
CA VAL A 327 -17.87 -9.54 16.78
C VAL A 327 -18.07 -10.70 17.76
N ALA A 328 -19.17 -11.44 17.65
CA ALA A 328 -19.43 -12.61 18.49
C ALA A 328 -18.33 -13.68 18.33
N LYS A 329 -18.00 -14.05 17.09
CA LYS A 329 -16.94 -15.03 16.80
C LYS A 329 -15.55 -14.58 17.27
N ALA A 330 -15.25 -13.29 17.19
CA ALA A 330 -14.03 -12.72 17.75
C ALA A 330 -13.99 -12.88 19.28
N GLY A 331 -15.14 -12.66 19.95
CA GLY A 331 -15.33 -12.93 21.37
C GLY A 331 -15.09 -14.39 21.73
N ASP A 332 -15.74 -15.31 21.03
CA ASP A 332 -15.64 -16.76 21.27
C ASP A 332 -14.20 -17.27 21.13
N LEU A 333 -13.46 -16.75 20.13
CA LEU A 333 -12.04 -17.04 19.93
C LEU A 333 -11.20 -16.60 21.12
N LEU A 334 -11.34 -15.34 21.56
CA LEU A 334 -10.53 -14.83 22.67
C LEU A 334 -10.90 -15.48 24.01
N ILE A 335 -12.19 -15.77 24.26
CA ILE A 335 -12.63 -16.53 25.44
C ILE A 335 -12.02 -17.94 25.41
N SER A 336 -12.07 -18.63 24.27
CA SER A 336 -11.48 -19.96 24.11
C SER A 336 -9.96 -19.94 24.35
N PHE A 337 -9.28 -18.90 23.85
CA PHE A 337 -7.85 -18.70 24.04
C PHE A 337 -7.48 -18.42 25.50
N GLU A 338 -8.20 -17.51 26.17
CA GLU A 338 -8.00 -17.19 27.59
C GLU A 338 -8.25 -18.41 28.49
N ASN A 339 -9.25 -19.24 28.16
CA ASN A 339 -9.52 -20.50 28.85
C ASN A 339 -8.35 -21.49 28.74
N VAL A 340 -7.70 -21.57 27.57
CA VAL A 340 -6.50 -22.40 27.37
C VAL A 340 -5.32 -21.84 28.15
N ILE A 341 -5.05 -20.53 28.04
CA ILE A 341 -3.95 -19.86 28.72
C ILE A 341 -4.04 -20.00 30.24
N SER A 342 -5.24 -19.81 30.81
CA SER A 342 -5.48 -19.89 32.25
C SER A 342 -5.16 -21.27 32.84
N ARG A 343 -5.06 -22.29 31.99
CA ARG A 343 -4.74 -23.66 32.38
C ARG A 343 -3.28 -24.04 32.14
N LEU A 344 -2.48 -23.18 31.51
CA LEU A 344 -1.03 -23.38 31.36
C LEU A 344 -0.36 -23.08 32.71
N THR A 345 -0.13 -24.12 33.50
CA THR A 345 0.41 -24.00 34.86
C THR A 345 1.66 -24.88 35.02
N ALA A 346 2.36 -24.73 36.15
CA ALA A 346 3.48 -25.61 36.47
C ALA A 346 3.05 -27.10 36.55
N PHE A 347 1.81 -27.37 36.98
CA PHE A 347 1.28 -28.73 37.14
C PHE A 347 1.15 -29.52 35.84
N ASN A 348 0.94 -28.84 34.70
CA ASN A 348 0.87 -29.48 33.39
C ASN A 348 2.07 -29.14 32.49
N ASN A 349 3.20 -28.71 33.07
CA ASN A 349 4.39 -28.31 32.33
C ASN A 349 4.08 -27.27 31.23
N TYR A 350 3.12 -26.36 31.51
CA TYR A 350 2.63 -25.35 30.58
C TYR A 350 2.22 -25.93 29.22
N THR A 351 1.63 -27.13 29.25
CA THR A 351 1.18 -27.86 28.06
C THR A 351 -0.34 -27.99 28.12
N PRO A 352 -1.08 -27.47 27.13
CA PRO A 352 -2.53 -27.51 27.14
C PRO A 352 -3.04 -28.96 27.01
N PRO A 353 -4.12 -29.34 27.72
CA PRO A 353 -4.78 -30.63 27.54
C PRO A 353 -5.30 -30.77 26.10
N PRO A 354 -5.12 -31.92 25.42
CA PRO A 354 -5.56 -32.09 24.03
C PRO A 354 -7.04 -31.78 23.78
N ARG A 355 -7.91 -32.05 24.76
CA ARG A 355 -9.36 -31.79 24.69
C ARG A 355 -9.71 -30.30 24.52
N GLN A 356 -8.80 -29.39 24.84
CA GLN A 356 -9.03 -27.94 24.77
C GLN A 356 -8.45 -27.29 23.51
N LEU A 357 -7.62 -28.03 22.78
CA LEU A 357 -7.06 -27.56 21.52
C LEU A 357 -8.13 -27.53 20.42
N ALA A 358 -9.05 -28.51 20.42
CA ALA A 358 -10.10 -28.59 19.41
C ALA A 358 -11.04 -27.37 19.42
N PRO A 359 -11.62 -26.94 20.57
CA PRO A 359 -12.45 -25.72 20.62
C PRO A 359 -11.73 -24.44 20.17
N LEU A 360 -10.45 -24.30 20.54
CA LEU A 360 -9.64 -23.14 20.12
C LEU A 360 -9.40 -23.15 18.60
N SER A 361 -9.09 -24.32 18.02
CA SER A 361 -8.92 -24.44 16.57
C SER A 361 -10.22 -24.19 15.80
N GLU A 362 -11.36 -24.64 16.34
CA GLU A 362 -12.68 -24.45 15.73
C GLU A 362 -13.14 -22.99 15.80
N SER A 363 -13.02 -22.36 16.97
CA SER A 363 -13.29 -20.93 17.14
C SER A 363 -12.39 -20.06 16.25
N TYR A 364 -11.11 -20.41 16.11
CA TYR A 364 -10.21 -19.72 15.19
C TYR A 364 -10.66 -19.86 13.73
N ALA A 365 -10.99 -21.06 13.27
CA ALA A 365 -11.43 -21.29 11.89
C ALA A 365 -12.75 -20.57 11.57
N THR A 366 -13.72 -20.59 12.49
CA THR A 366 -15.00 -19.90 12.33
C THR A 366 -14.82 -18.38 12.28
N PHE A 367 -14.00 -17.82 13.19
CA PHE A 367 -13.62 -16.41 13.16
C PHE A 367 -12.87 -16.03 11.88
N TYR A 368 -11.84 -16.80 11.50
CA TYR A 368 -11.03 -16.55 10.30
C TYR A 368 -11.91 -16.46 9.05
N ASN A 369 -12.81 -17.43 8.86
CA ASN A 369 -13.73 -17.42 7.73
C ASN A 369 -14.67 -16.21 7.73
N ALA A 370 -15.21 -15.84 8.89
CA ALA A 370 -16.05 -14.65 9.03
C ALA A 370 -15.26 -13.36 8.77
N PHE A 371 -14.02 -13.28 9.24
CA PHE A 371 -13.13 -12.13 9.08
C PHE A 371 -12.74 -11.92 7.62
N ILE A 372 -12.38 -12.99 6.91
CA ILE A 372 -12.06 -12.91 5.48
C ILE A 372 -13.31 -12.55 4.67
N ALA A 373 -14.48 -13.12 4.99
CA ALA A 373 -15.74 -12.76 4.34
C ALA A 373 -16.08 -11.28 4.55
N TRP A 374 -15.87 -10.76 5.76
CA TRP A 374 -16.03 -9.34 6.06
C TRP A 374 -15.05 -8.47 5.27
N LYS A 375 -13.75 -8.79 5.23
CA LYS A 375 -12.77 -8.04 4.43
C LYS A 375 -13.09 -8.05 2.94
N ALA A 376 -13.68 -9.13 2.44
CA ALA A 376 -14.07 -9.24 1.04
C ALA A 376 -15.28 -8.36 0.69
N ARG A 377 -16.14 -8.00 1.65
CA ARG A 377 -17.40 -7.27 1.43
C ARG A 377 -17.21 -5.95 0.69
N ASP A 378 -16.28 -5.11 1.13
CA ASP A 378 -16.08 -3.78 0.54
C ASP A 378 -15.40 -3.89 -0.83
N SER A 379 -14.48 -4.85 -0.98
CA SER A 379 -13.83 -5.13 -2.26
C SER A 379 -14.80 -5.66 -3.31
N ASN A 380 -15.72 -6.54 -2.92
CA ASN A 380 -16.73 -7.11 -3.81
C ASN A 380 -17.75 -6.05 -4.23
N THR A 381 -18.24 -5.23 -3.29
CA THR A 381 -19.17 -4.13 -3.60
C THR A 381 -18.57 -3.15 -4.60
N LEU A 382 -17.29 -2.79 -4.43
CA LEU A 382 -16.57 -1.93 -5.37
C LEU A 382 -16.41 -2.62 -6.74
N VAL A 383 -16.04 -3.90 -6.76
CA VAL A 383 -15.94 -4.72 -8.00
C VAL A 383 -17.28 -4.75 -8.73
N ASP A 384 -18.38 -4.98 -8.04
CA ASP A 384 -19.72 -5.03 -8.62
C ASP A 384 -20.11 -3.68 -9.23
N MET A 385 -19.80 -2.57 -8.55
CA MET A 385 -20.01 -1.23 -9.08
C MET A 385 -19.18 -0.99 -10.36
N MET A 386 -17.90 -1.35 -10.36
CA MET A 386 -17.05 -1.23 -11.56
C MET A 386 -17.53 -2.12 -12.71
N VAL A 387 -18.04 -3.32 -12.40
CA VAL A 387 -18.64 -4.23 -13.40
C VAL A 387 -19.92 -3.62 -13.97
N LEU A 388 -20.75 -2.97 -13.14
CA LEU A 388 -21.95 -2.26 -13.60
C LEU A 388 -21.58 -1.10 -14.54
N GLN A 389 -20.61 -0.26 -14.18
CA GLN A 389 -20.08 0.79 -15.06
C GLN A 389 -19.53 0.23 -16.38
N PHE A 390 -18.87 -0.92 -16.34
CA PHE A 390 -18.38 -1.58 -17.55
C PHE A 390 -19.54 -1.97 -18.48
N VAL A 391 -20.62 -2.53 -17.92
CA VAL A 391 -21.83 -2.91 -18.67
C VAL A 391 -22.55 -1.70 -19.25
N GLU A 392 -22.60 -0.58 -18.52
CA GLU A 392 -23.15 0.68 -19.02
C GLU A 392 -22.37 1.20 -20.22
N LEU A 393 -21.04 1.20 -20.15
CA LEU A 393 -20.19 1.56 -21.29
C LEU A 393 -20.37 0.62 -22.49
N ASP A 394 -20.57 -0.69 -22.27
CA ASP A 394 -20.92 -1.64 -23.34
C ASP A 394 -22.29 -1.32 -23.97
N ALA A 395 -23.27 -0.92 -23.17
CA ALA A 395 -24.58 -0.53 -23.67
C ALA A 395 -24.52 0.75 -24.53
N ILE A 396 -23.77 1.75 -24.08
CA ILE A 396 -23.53 3.00 -24.83
C ILE A 396 -22.76 2.72 -26.13
N TRP A 397 -21.74 1.86 -26.07
CA TRP A 397 -21.02 1.44 -27.26
C TRP A 397 -21.97 0.80 -28.30
N GLU A 398 -22.84 -0.09 -27.85
CA GLU A 398 -23.81 -0.77 -28.72
C GLU A 398 -24.82 0.17 -29.37
N THR A 399 -25.18 1.30 -28.75
CA THR A 399 -26.10 2.29 -29.34
C THR A 399 -25.40 3.26 -30.29
N VAL A 400 -24.13 3.57 -30.05
CA VAL A 400 -23.38 4.58 -30.81
C VAL A 400 -22.57 3.97 -31.97
N LYS A 401 -22.30 2.66 -31.97
CA LYS A 401 -21.48 2.03 -33.01
C LYS A 401 -22.03 2.21 -34.44
N ASP A 402 -23.34 2.36 -34.61
CA ASP A 402 -24.00 2.44 -35.92
C ASP A 402 -24.36 3.89 -36.36
N SER A 403 -23.92 4.93 -35.62
CA SER A 403 -24.23 6.33 -35.96
C SER A 403 -23.39 6.90 -37.11
N THR A 404 -24.02 7.70 -37.97
CA THR A 404 -23.48 8.18 -39.27
C THR A 404 -22.46 9.34 -39.18
N GLU A 405 -22.18 9.90 -38.00
CA GLU A 405 -21.19 10.98 -37.81
C GLU A 405 -19.79 10.44 -37.49
N GLU A 406 -19.04 10.05 -38.51
CA GLU A 406 -17.82 9.24 -38.40
C GLU A 406 -16.69 9.84 -37.53
N ALA A 407 -16.46 11.17 -37.62
CA ALA A 407 -15.34 11.83 -36.96
C ALA A 407 -15.51 12.00 -35.43
N VAL A 408 -16.71 12.39 -34.97
CA VAL A 408 -17.04 12.52 -33.54
C VAL A 408 -17.15 11.13 -32.92
N THR A 409 -17.69 10.17 -33.68
CA THR A 409 -17.83 8.80 -33.24
C THR A 409 -16.46 8.15 -33.01
N ALA A 410 -15.43 8.40 -33.82
CA ALA A 410 -14.10 7.83 -33.61
C ALA A 410 -13.45 8.19 -32.27
N SER A 411 -13.42 9.48 -31.91
CA SER A 411 -12.87 9.93 -30.62
C SER A 411 -13.67 9.38 -29.43
N TYR A 412 -15.00 9.35 -29.56
CA TYR A 412 -15.89 8.79 -28.55
C TYR A 412 -15.69 7.27 -28.37
N ARG A 413 -15.49 6.54 -29.48
CA ARG A 413 -15.19 5.11 -29.50
C ARG A 413 -13.88 4.80 -28.76
N ASP A 414 -12.85 5.60 -28.99
CA ASP A 414 -11.55 5.45 -28.32
C ASP A 414 -11.66 5.76 -26.81
N GLY A 415 -12.43 6.78 -26.44
CA GLY A 415 -12.73 7.10 -25.04
C GLY A 415 -13.43 5.96 -24.29
N ILE A 416 -14.46 5.35 -24.89
CA ILE A 416 -15.16 4.20 -24.30
C ILE A 416 -14.22 3.01 -24.12
N ARG A 417 -13.43 2.67 -25.15
CA ARG A 417 -12.48 1.55 -25.08
C ARG A 417 -11.41 1.78 -24.02
N ALA A 418 -10.87 3.00 -23.91
CA ALA A 418 -9.90 3.35 -22.89
C ALA A 418 -10.48 3.19 -21.46
N ASN A 419 -11.71 3.66 -21.24
CA ASN A 419 -12.38 3.53 -19.94
C ASN A 419 -12.75 2.08 -19.60
N GLN A 420 -13.23 1.30 -20.58
CA GLN A 420 -13.45 -0.14 -20.41
C GLN A 420 -12.14 -0.86 -20.05
N LEU A 421 -11.02 -0.53 -20.71
CA LEU A 421 -9.72 -1.10 -20.39
C LEU A 421 -9.29 -0.75 -18.96
N LYS A 422 -9.47 0.51 -18.54
CA LYS A 422 -9.16 1.00 -17.18
C LYS A 422 -9.97 0.24 -16.12
N LEU A 423 -11.28 0.11 -16.33
CA LEU A 423 -12.17 -0.66 -15.45
C LEU A 423 -11.79 -2.15 -15.42
N MET A 424 -11.53 -2.76 -16.58
CA MET A 424 -11.15 -4.16 -16.67
C MET A 424 -9.86 -4.46 -15.91
N VAL A 425 -8.82 -3.64 -16.08
CA VAL A 425 -7.55 -3.80 -15.34
C VAL A 425 -7.79 -3.72 -13.84
N ARG A 426 -8.62 -2.77 -13.40
CA ARG A 426 -8.91 -2.55 -11.99
C ARG A 426 -9.74 -3.67 -11.37
N ILE A 427 -10.78 -4.15 -12.07
CA ILE A 427 -11.58 -5.32 -11.68
C ILE A 427 -10.69 -6.55 -11.56
N LYS A 428 -9.80 -6.80 -12.54
CA LYS A 428 -8.85 -7.94 -12.49
C LYS A 428 -7.87 -7.82 -11.33
N LYS A 429 -7.47 -6.61 -10.94
CA LYS A 429 -6.57 -6.37 -9.81
C LYS A 429 -7.24 -6.67 -8.47
N LEU A 430 -8.53 -6.35 -8.32
CA LEU A 430 -9.25 -6.49 -7.06
C LEU A 430 -9.92 -7.87 -6.90
N ALA A 431 -10.53 -8.39 -7.95
CA ALA A 431 -11.23 -9.69 -7.94
C ALA A 431 -10.33 -10.86 -8.35
N GLY A 432 -9.11 -10.59 -8.81
CA GLY A 432 -8.23 -11.56 -9.45
C GLY A 432 -8.49 -11.72 -10.96
N PRO A 433 -7.48 -12.12 -11.75
CA PRO A 433 -7.55 -12.07 -13.21
C PRO A 433 -8.59 -13.02 -13.81
N VAL A 434 -8.73 -14.23 -13.25
CA VAL A 434 -9.66 -15.26 -13.73
C VAL A 434 -11.10 -14.93 -13.34
N HIS A 435 -11.30 -14.60 -12.06
CA HIS A 435 -12.64 -14.31 -11.53
C HIS A 435 -13.17 -12.97 -12.06
N GLY A 436 -12.35 -11.92 -12.10
CA GLY A 436 -12.73 -10.62 -12.68
C GLY A 436 -13.12 -10.71 -14.17
N LYS A 437 -12.38 -11.49 -14.98
CA LYS A 437 -12.77 -11.72 -16.39
C LYS A 437 -14.12 -12.44 -16.50
N ARG A 438 -14.39 -13.39 -15.60
CA ARG A 438 -15.66 -14.12 -15.54
C ARG A 438 -16.83 -13.21 -15.17
N LEU A 439 -16.67 -12.34 -14.16
CA LEU A 439 -17.69 -11.37 -13.76
C LEU A 439 -18.08 -10.45 -14.91
N ILE A 440 -17.09 -9.83 -15.56
CA ILE A 440 -17.32 -8.97 -16.73
C ILE A 440 -18.06 -9.73 -17.84
N SER A 441 -17.57 -10.94 -18.19
CA SER A 441 -18.16 -11.73 -19.28
C SER A 441 -19.59 -12.15 -18.99
N ASN A 442 -19.89 -12.55 -17.76
CA ASN A 442 -21.24 -12.95 -17.35
C ASN A 442 -22.17 -11.73 -17.33
N ALA A 443 -21.74 -10.61 -16.74
CA ALA A 443 -22.52 -9.39 -16.66
C ALA A 443 -22.88 -8.83 -18.05
N ILE A 444 -21.95 -8.84 -19.01
CA ILE A 444 -22.23 -8.45 -20.40
C ILE A 444 -23.26 -9.39 -21.03
N LYS A 445 -23.10 -10.71 -20.87
CA LYS A 445 -24.04 -11.70 -21.42
C LYS A 445 -25.45 -11.52 -20.86
N GLU A 446 -25.56 -11.35 -19.55
CA GLU A 446 -26.85 -11.12 -18.88
C GLU A 446 -27.48 -9.80 -19.33
N ALA A 447 -26.70 -8.72 -19.39
CA ALA A 447 -27.20 -7.42 -19.82
C ALA A 447 -27.67 -7.42 -21.29
N ARG A 448 -26.94 -8.10 -22.18
CA ARG A 448 -27.35 -8.28 -23.58
C ARG A 448 -28.59 -9.15 -23.71
N LYS A 449 -28.69 -10.23 -22.94
CA LYS A 449 -29.90 -11.08 -22.88
C LYS A 449 -31.11 -10.29 -22.40
N ALA A 450 -30.97 -9.50 -21.33
CA ALA A 450 -32.04 -8.68 -20.76
C ALA A 450 -32.53 -7.59 -21.74
N ARG A 451 -31.63 -7.06 -22.58
CA ARG A 451 -31.99 -6.13 -23.67
C ARG A 451 -32.72 -6.83 -24.82
N ALA A 452 -32.27 -8.03 -25.21
CA ALA A 452 -32.91 -8.80 -26.28
C ALA A 452 -34.34 -9.26 -25.95
N THR A 453 -34.67 -9.45 -24.66
CA THR A 453 -36.01 -9.84 -24.20
C THR A 453 -37.00 -8.69 -24.07
N LYS A 454 -36.56 -7.43 -24.12
CA LYS A 454 -37.47 -6.28 -24.16
C LYS A 454 -37.96 -6.12 -25.61
N PRO A 455 -39.27 -6.24 -25.91
CA PRO A 455 -39.74 -6.05 -27.26
C PRO A 455 -39.46 -4.62 -27.69
N THR A 456 -38.71 -4.46 -28.79
CA THR A 456 -38.57 -3.21 -29.54
C THR A 456 -39.97 -2.79 -29.97
N GLY A 457 -40.61 -1.97 -29.15
CA GLY A 457 -41.91 -1.37 -29.44
C GLY A 457 -41.79 -0.49 -30.67
N ASP A 458 -42.46 -0.96 -31.72
CA ASP A 458 -42.73 -0.38 -33.03
C ASP A 458 -42.28 1.09 -33.25
N SER A 459 -41.34 1.23 -34.19
CA SER A 459 -40.90 2.51 -34.73
C SER A 459 -41.96 3.06 -35.68
N ARG A 460 -42.86 3.91 -35.17
CA ARG A 460 -43.67 4.81 -36.00
C ARG A 460 -43.28 6.26 -35.71
N PRO A 461 -43.00 7.10 -36.71
CA PRO A 461 -42.51 8.45 -36.48
C PRO A 461 -43.67 9.32 -36.02
N ARG A 462 -43.67 9.72 -34.75
CA ARG A 462 -44.56 10.77 -34.24
C ARG A 462 -43.85 12.11 -34.35
N ALA A 463 -44.44 13.00 -35.12
CA ALA A 463 -44.04 14.40 -35.23
C ALA A 463 -44.00 15.09 -33.86
N SER A 464 -42.91 15.84 -33.65
CA SER A 464 -42.69 16.94 -32.70
C SER A 464 -43.46 16.94 -31.38
N VAL A 465 -42.78 16.54 -30.31
CA VAL A 465 -42.82 17.28 -29.04
C VAL A 465 -41.37 17.51 -28.64
N ILE A 466 -40.92 18.77 -28.73
CA ILE A 466 -39.65 19.20 -28.16
C ILE A 466 -39.81 19.10 -26.64
N SER A 467 -39.32 18.01 -26.07
CA SER A 467 -38.97 17.94 -24.65
C SER A 467 -37.45 17.89 -24.60
N SER A 468 -36.86 19.03 -24.24
CA SER A 468 -35.44 19.17 -23.96
C SER A 468 -35.04 18.21 -22.84
N THR A 469 -34.46 17.08 -23.22
CA THR A 469 -33.63 16.26 -22.34
C THR A 469 -32.17 16.61 -22.62
N PRO A 470 -31.39 16.98 -21.60
CA PRO A 470 -30.03 17.44 -21.80
C PRO A 470 -29.14 16.25 -22.20
N THR A 471 -28.30 16.47 -23.21
CA THR A 471 -27.07 15.71 -23.44
C THR A 471 -26.35 15.46 -22.11
N PRO A 472 -25.89 14.23 -21.82
CA PRO A 472 -25.11 13.98 -20.61
C PRO A 472 -23.84 14.83 -20.69
N ASP A 473 -23.75 15.79 -19.79
CA ASP A 473 -22.68 16.78 -19.72
C ASP A 473 -21.37 16.03 -19.40
N LEU A 474 -20.31 16.26 -20.17
CA LEU A 474 -18.98 15.68 -19.91
C LEU A 474 -18.47 16.05 -18.49
N GLN A 475 -19.03 17.10 -17.89
CA GLN A 475 -18.83 17.42 -16.48
C GLN A 475 -19.41 16.39 -15.50
N GLU A 476 -20.46 15.66 -15.82
CA GLU A 476 -21.08 14.66 -14.94
C GLU A 476 -20.26 13.36 -14.88
N LEU A 477 -19.63 12.99 -16.00
CA LEU A 477 -18.61 11.94 -16.06
C LEU A 477 -17.32 12.34 -15.33
N ALA A 478 -16.87 13.59 -15.45
CA ALA A 478 -15.73 14.09 -14.69
C ALA A 478 -16.02 14.20 -13.18
N LYS A 479 -17.26 14.55 -12.79
CA LYS A 479 -17.71 14.56 -11.39
C LYS A 479 -17.75 13.16 -10.80
N SER A 480 -18.19 12.15 -11.56
CA SER A 480 -18.16 10.75 -11.13
C SER A 480 -16.73 10.21 -11.06
N GLU A 481 -15.83 10.57 -12.00
CA GLU A 481 -14.39 10.27 -11.87
C GLU A 481 -13.76 10.91 -10.63
N GLN A 482 -14.04 12.19 -10.36
CA GLN A 482 -13.50 12.90 -9.20
C GLN A 482 -14.08 12.39 -7.87
N THR A 483 -15.32 11.89 -7.87
CA THR A 483 -15.95 11.24 -6.71
C THR A 483 -15.30 9.87 -6.44
N VAL A 484 -15.01 9.10 -7.48
CA VAL A 484 -14.30 7.82 -7.40
C VAL A 484 -12.83 8.01 -6.98
N GLU A 485 -12.17 9.08 -7.44
CA GLU A 485 -10.78 9.41 -7.11
C GLU A 485 -10.64 9.94 -5.67
N LYS A 486 -11.61 10.73 -5.18
CA LYS A 486 -11.68 11.13 -3.77
C LYS A 486 -11.92 9.95 -2.83
N HIS A 487 -12.76 8.99 -3.20
CA HIS A 487 -13.03 7.80 -2.39
C HIS A 487 -11.79 6.87 -2.25
N LEU A 488 -10.87 6.91 -3.23
CA LEU A 488 -9.60 6.18 -3.22
C LEU A 488 -8.54 6.77 -2.29
N GLN A 489 -8.44 8.10 -2.20
CA GLN A 489 -7.46 8.77 -1.34
C GLN A 489 -7.72 8.50 0.15
N THR A 490 -8.96 8.18 0.52
CA THR A 490 -9.34 7.78 1.89
C THR A 490 -8.97 6.32 2.21
N MET A 491 -8.71 5.48 1.21
CA MET A 491 -8.44 4.03 1.36
C MET A 491 -7.01 3.61 1.01
N THR A 492 -6.13 4.56 0.76
CA THR A 492 -4.71 4.27 0.51
C THR A 492 -3.94 4.40 1.83
N PRO A 493 -3.58 3.31 2.54
CA PRO A 493 -2.53 3.42 3.53
C PRO A 493 -1.26 3.88 2.79
N LEU A 494 -0.54 4.84 3.35
CA LEU A 494 0.82 5.18 2.92
C LEU A 494 1.63 3.89 2.88
N THR A 495 1.84 3.34 1.69
CA THR A 495 2.85 2.32 1.45
C THR A 495 4.20 3.00 1.68
N SER A 496 4.67 2.91 2.93
CA SER A 496 6.10 3.02 3.22
C SER A 496 6.80 1.99 2.34
N ALA A 497 7.66 2.48 1.46
CA ALA A 497 8.55 1.65 0.66
C ALA A 497 9.49 0.90 1.61
N TYR A 498 9.14 -0.32 2.00
CA TYR A 498 10.08 -1.24 2.61
C TYR A 498 10.62 -2.16 1.53
N ALA A 499 11.91 -1.99 1.29
CA ALA A 499 12.69 -2.76 0.35
C ALA A 499 12.68 -4.24 0.74
N ASP A 500 12.50 -5.05 -0.29
CA ASP A 500 12.78 -6.47 -0.35
C ASP A 500 14.21 -6.73 0.15
N ARG A 501 14.35 -7.43 1.28
CA ARG A 501 15.58 -8.13 1.66
C ARG A 501 15.20 -9.57 1.92
N THR A 502 15.29 -10.37 0.87
CA THR A 502 15.34 -11.82 0.94
C THR A 502 16.81 -12.29 0.96
N CYS A 503 17.06 -13.28 1.82
CA CYS A 503 18.16 -14.24 1.79
C CYS A 503 19.61 -13.77 2.05
N ARG A 504 20.05 -13.88 3.31
CA ARG A 504 21.09 -14.86 3.72
C ARG A 504 21.11 -15.09 5.22
#